data_AF-A0A0G1BUU6-F1
#
_entry.id   AF-A0A0G1BUU6-F1
#
_cell.length_a   1.000
_cell.length_b   1.000
_cell.length_c   1.000
_cell.angle_alpha   90.00
_cell.angle_beta   90.00
_cell.angle_gamma   90.00
#
_symmetry.space_group_name_H-M   'P 1'
#
loop_
_entity.id
_entity.type
_entity.pdbx_description
1 polymer ?
#
loop_
_entity_poly.entity_id
_entity_poly.type
_entity_poly.pdbx_seq_one_letter_code
_entity_poly.pdbx_strand_id
1 'polypeptide(L)'
;MENLLALSSGPAWLDKMPPEVWGISALFGAVGATTFLVALIIWTLVWKGLALWKAARHGDKWWFIALLVINTIGLLDIIYYFLVRRKKK
;
A
#
# COMPACT_ATOMS: atom_id res chain seq x y z
N MET A 1 1.48 39.12 -4.80
CA MET A 1 0.89 38.40 -3.64
C MET A 1 -0.53 37.92 -3.89
N GLU A 2 -1.27 38.54 -4.81
CA GLU A 2 -2.69 38.22 -5.14
C GLU A 2 -2.90 36.82 -5.74
N ASN A 3 -1.94 36.33 -6.54
CA ASN A 3 -2.01 35.00 -7.15
C ASN A 3 -1.90 33.85 -6.14
N LEU A 4 -1.36 34.10 -4.94
CA LEU A 4 -1.24 33.10 -3.88
C LEU A 4 -2.55 32.92 -3.11
N LEU A 5 -3.37 33.96 -3.04
CA LEU A 5 -4.70 33.93 -2.40
C LEU A 5 -5.74 33.26 -3.31
N ALA A 6 -5.62 33.43 -4.63
CA ALA A 6 -6.49 32.79 -5.62
C ALA A 6 -6.27 31.27 -5.72
N LEU A 7 -5.09 30.77 -5.33
CA LEU A 7 -4.80 29.34 -5.28
C LEU A 7 -5.31 28.67 -4.00
N SER A 8 -5.57 29.45 -2.94
CA SER A 8 -6.10 28.96 -1.66
C SER A 8 -7.62 29.06 -1.57
N SER A 9 -8.26 29.92 -2.36
CA SER A 9 -9.71 29.95 -2.49
C SER A 9 -10.18 28.69 -3.20
N GLY A 10 -10.92 27.86 -2.48
CA GLY A 10 -11.56 26.69 -3.07
C GLY A 10 -12.54 27.07 -4.19
N PRO A 11 -13.22 26.09 -4.78
CA PRO A 11 -14.19 26.36 -5.84
C PRO A 11 -15.22 27.42 -5.40
N ALA A 12 -15.64 28.32 -6.28
CA ALA A 12 -16.57 29.43 -5.94
C ALA A 12 -17.94 28.97 -5.39
N TRP A 13 -18.26 27.68 -5.51
CA TRP A 13 -19.45 27.07 -4.90
C TRP A 13 -19.25 26.65 -3.44
N LEU A 14 -17.99 26.54 -2.97
CA LEU A 14 -17.62 26.16 -1.60
C LEU A 14 -17.94 27.28 -0.61
N ASP A 15 -17.69 28.53 -1.01
CA ASP A 15 -17.96 29.72 -0.18
C ASP A 15 -19.46 29.95 0.07
N LYS A 16 -20.33 29.35 -0.74
CA LYS A 16 -21.79 29.45 -0.61
C LYS A 16 -22.40 28.35 0.26
N MET A 17 -21.59 27.43 0.78
CA MET A 17 -22.08 26.30 1.57
C MET A 17 -22.23 26.65 3.06
N PRO A 18 -23.25 26.11 3.75
CA PRO A 18 -23.42 26.28 5.19
C PRO A 18 -22.17 25.79 5.96
N PRO A 19 -21.74 26.47 7.05
CA PRO A 19 -20.53 26.15 7.81
C PRO A 19 -20.41 24.68 8.25
N GLU A 20 -21.53 24.03 8.55
CA GLU A 20 -21.62 22.61 8.92
C GLU A 20 -21.24 21.64 7.78
N VAL A 21 -21.30 22.08 6.52
CA VAL A 21 -20.99 21.25 5.33
C VAL A 21 -19.49 21.21 5.03
N TRP A 22 -18.72 22.17 5.55
CA TRP A 22 -17.28 22.26 5.30
C TRP A 22 -16.53 21.02 5.79
N GLY A 23 -16.91 20.50 6.97
CA GLY A 23 -16.34 19.26 7.54
C GLY A 23 -16.67 18.00 6.73
N ILE A 24 -17.81 17.98 6.02
CA ILE A 24 -18.27 16.83 5.25
C ILE A 24 -17.39 16.62 4.01
N SER A 25 -16.94 17.70 3.36
CA SER A 25 -16.06 17.63 2.19
C SER A 25 -14.71 16.95 2.50
N ALA A 26 -14.15 17.21 3.68
CA ALA A 26 -12.92 16.58 4.15
C ALA A 26 -13.09 15.06 4.38
N LEU A 27 -14.28 14.64 4.84
CA LEU A 27 -14.59 13.21 5.00
C LEU A 27 -14.65 12.49 3.66
N PHE A 28 -15.26 13.07 2.62
CA PHE A 28 -15.28 12.47 1.28
C PHE A 28 -13.87 12.27 0.71
N GLY A 29 -12.97 13.26 0.88
CA GLY A 29 -11.58 13.13 0.47
C GLY A 29 -10.83 12.04 1.24
N ALA A 30 -10.98 12.01 2.56
CA ALA A 30 -10.34 11.00 3.42
C ALA A 30 -10.84 9.58 3.16
N VAL A 31 -12.16 9.40 2.99
CA VAL A 31 -12.79 8.12 2.67
C VAL A 31 -12.35 7.64 1.29
N GLY A 32 -12.37 8.52 0.28
CA GLY A 32 -11.92 8.20 -1.07
C GLY A 32 -10.45 7.75 -1.12
N ALA A 33 -9.56 8.48 -0.44
CA ALA A 33 -8.15 8.11 -0.36
C ALA A 33 -7.94 6.77 0.35
N THR A 34 -8.64 6.53 1.46
CA THR A 34 -8.53 5.28 2.22
C THR A 34 -9.04 4.09 1.40
N THR A 35 -10.20 4.22 0.75
CA THR A 35 -10.76 3.16 -0.11
C THR A 35 -9.83 2.84 -1.28
N PHE A 36 -9.24 3.85 -1.92
CA PHE A 36 -8.30 3.64 -3.01
C PHE A 36 -7.04 2.89 -2.55
N LEU A 37 -6.48 3.26 -1.39
CA LEU A 37 -5.32 2.57 -0.81
C LEU A 37 -5.64 1.11 -0.48
N VAL A 38 -6.80 0.83 0.12
CA VAL A 38 -7.23 -0.55 0.42
C VAL A 38 -7.40 -1.36 -0.86
N ALA A 39 -8.00 -0.77 -1.90
CA ALA A 39 -8.14 -1.43 -3.20
C ALA A 39 -6.77 -1.78 -3.81
N LEU A 40 -5.79 -0.87 -3.73
CA LEU A 40 -4.42 -1.14 -4.19
C LEU A 40 -3.73 -2.24 -3.37
N ILE A 41 -3.93 -2.27 -2.06
CA ILE A 41 -3.38 -3.34 -1.20
C ILE A 41 -3.97 -4.70 -1.60
N ILE A 42 -5.29 -4.78 -1.72
CA ILE A 42 -5.97 -6.03 -2.13
C ILE A 42 -5.50 -6.45 -3.52
N TRP A 43 -5.46 -5.51 -4.47
CA TRP A 43 -4.98 -5.76 -5.83
C TRP A 43 -3.57 -6.36 -5.81
N THR A 44 -2.63 -5.72 -5.11
CA THR A 44 -1.25 -6.21 -5.03
C THR A 44 -1.12 -7.54 -4.30
N LEU A 45 -1.90 -7.79 -3.24
CA LEU A 45 -1.93 -9.06 -2.52
C LEU A 45 -2.48 -10.19 -3.39
N VAL A 46 -3.50 -9.95 -4.22
CA VAL A 46 -4.06 -10.95 -5.14
C VAL A 46 -3.01 -11.39 -6.15
N TRP A 47 -2.35 -10.44 -6.83
CA TRP A 47 -1.29 -10.78 -7.79
C TRP A 47 -0.10 -11.48 -7.13
N LYS A 48 0.32 -11.03 -5.94
CA LYS A 48 1.39 -11.67 -5.15
C LYS A 48 1.01 -13.07 -4.69
N GLY A 49 -0.23 -13.28 -4.22
CA GLY A 49 -0.75 -14.56 -3.75
C GLY A 49 -0.88 -15.58 -4.88
N LEU A 50 -1.35 -15.15 -6.05
CA LEU A 50 -1.40 -15.99 -7.26
C LEU A 50 -0.01 -16.42 -7.73
N ALA A 51 0.96 -15.50 -7.71
CA ALA A 51 2.36 -15.82 -8.01
C ALA A 51 2.95 -16.81 -6.98
N LEU A 52 2.60 -16.66 -5.69
CA LEU A 52 3.02 -17.56 -4.62
C LEU A 52 2.41 -18.97 -4.78
N TRP A 53 1.11 -19.06 -5.07
CA TRP A 53 0.42 -20.32 -5.34
C TRP A 53 1.11 -21.04 -6.49
N LYS A 54 1.39 -20.32 -7.58
CA LYS A 54 2.01 -20.91 -8.76
C LYS A 54 3.43 -21.41 -8.49
N ALA A 55 4.23 -20.64 -7.75
CA ALA A 55 5.59 -21.03 -7.35
C ALA A 55 5.58 -22.27 -6.42
N ALA A 56 4.65 -22.33 -5.47
CA ALA A 56 4.50 -23.46 -4.56
C ALA A 56 4.13 -24.76 -5.29
N ARG A 57 3.26 -24.69 -6.32
CA ARG A 57 2.92 -25.87 -7.13
C ARG A 57 4.01 -26.32 -8.09
N HIS A 58 4.82 -25.42 -8.64
CA HIS A 58 5.89 -25.79 -9.57
C HIS A 58 7.21 -26.17 -8.89
N GLY A 59 7.31 -26.06 -7.57
CA GLY A 59 8.56 -26.34 -6.85
C GLY A 59 9.64 -25.26 -7.07
N ASP A 60 9.26 -24.12 -7.66
CA ASP A 60 10.11 -22.96 -7.92
C ASP A 60 10.35 -22.18 -6.63
N LYS A 61 11.17 -22.77 -5.76
CA LYS A 61 11.58 -22.23 -4.45
C LYS A 61 12.12 -20.79 -4.54
N TRP A 62 12.72 -20.42 -5.66
CA TRP A 62 13.25 -19.07 -5.90
C TRP A 62 12.16 -17.98 -5.91
N TRP A 63 11.00 -18.24 -6.53
CA TRP A 63 9.90 -17.27 -6.58
C TRP A 63 9.16 -17.16 -5.24
N PHE A 64 9.04 -18.29 -4.52
CA PHE A 64 8.53 -18.29 -3.15
C PHE A 64 9.41 -17.46 -2.22
N ILE A 65 10.74 -17.63 -2.31
CA ILE A 65 11.72 -16.85 -1.53
C ILE A 65 11.67 -15.37 -1.90
N ALA A 66 11.66 -15.01 -3.19
CA ALA A 66 11.61 -13.61 -3.62
C ALA A 66 10.35 -12.87 -3.11
N LEU A 67 9.18 -13.52 -3.18
CA LEU A 67 7.93 -12.97 -2.65
C LEU A 67 7.91 -12.93 -1.12
N LEU A 68 8.54 -13.88 -0.44
CA LEU A 68 8.75 -13.81 1.01
C LEU A 68 9.63 -12.61 1.35
N VAL A 69 10.81 -12.48 0.74
CA VAL A 69 11.78 -11.40 0.98
C VAL A 69 11.13 -10.03 0.81
N ILE A 70 10.35 -9.83 -0.26
CA ILE A 70 9.63 -8.57 -0.52
C ILE A 70 8.58 -8.24 0.54
N ASN A 71 7.85 -9.24 1.06
CA ASN A 71 6.86 -9.02 2.13
C ASN A 71 7.52 -8.97 3.51
N THR A 72 8.75 -9.46 3.63
CA THR A 72 9.40 -9.74 4.90
C THR A 72 10.85 -9.28 4.89
N ILE A 73 11.10 -8.04 4.45
CA ILE A 73 12.39 -7.35 4.67
C ILE A 73 12.81 -7.43 6.17
N GLY A 74 11.88 -7.68 7.11
CA GLY A 74 12.16 -8.07 8.51
C GLY A 74 12.26 -9.56 8.87
N LEU A 75 11.78 -10.52 8.07
CA LEU A 75 11.96 -11.98 8.30
C LEU A 75 13.19 -12.54 7.58
N LEU A 76 13.73 -11.79 6.61
CA LEU A 76 14.96 -12.13 5.88
C LEU A 76 16.13 -12.43 6.83
N ASP A 77 16.21 -11.68 7.93
CA ASP A 77 17.21 -11.88 8.98
C ASP A 77 17.09 -13.25 9.68
N ILE A 78 15.86 -13.71 9.97
CA ILE A 78 15.62 -15.00 10.64
C ILE A 78 15.99 -16.16 9.72
N ILE A 79 15.69 -16.04 8.42
CA ILE A 79 16.04 -17.07 7.42
C ILE A 79 17.56 -17.11 7.20
N TYR A 80 18.23 -15.96 7.10
CA TYR A 80 19.69 -15.91 6.98
C TYR A 80 20.36 -16.58 8.18
N TYR A 81 19.89 -16.29 9.40
CA TYR A 81 20.40 -16.90 10.63
C TYR A 81 20.23 -18.43 10.63
N PHE A 82 19.10 -18.95 10.14
CA PHE A 82 18.86 -20.40 10.05
C PHE A 82 19.62 -21.09 8.90
N LEU A 83 19.78 -20.43 7.75
CA LEU A 83 20.46 -20.98 6.58
C LEU A 83 21.98 -21.05 6.78
N VAL A 84 22.56 -20.07 7.46
CA VAL A 84 23.99 -20.05 7.80
C VAL A 84 24.39 -21.20 8.74
N ARG A 85 23.45 -21.78 9.51
CA ARG A 85 23.72 -22.95 10.36
C ARG A 85 23.96 -24.26 9.60
N ARG A 86 23.83 -24.29 8.26
CA ARG A 86 24.05 -25.50 7.44
C ARG A 86 25.43 -25.58 6.77
N LYS A 87 26.41 -24.76 7.18
CA LYS A 87 27.82 -24.94 6.78
C LYS A 87 28.77 -24.99 7.97
N LYS A 88 28.74 -26.09 8.73
CA LYS A 88 29.95 -26.74 9.24
C LYS A 88 29.72 -28.25 9.16
N LYS A 89 30.77 -28.96 8.73
CA LYS A 89 30.85 -30.40 8.45
C LYS A 89 30.13 -31.26 9.48
#